data_AF-A0A519ZUT8-F1
#
_entry.id   AF-A0A519ZUT8-F1
#
_cell.length_a   1.000
_cell.length_b   1.000
_cell.length_c   1.000
_cell.angle_alpha   90.00
_cell.angle_beta   90.00
_cell.angle_gamma   90.00
#
_symmetry.space_group_name_H-M   'P 1'
#
loop_
_entity.id
_entity.type
_entity.pdbx_description
1 polymer ?
#
loop_
_entity_poly.entity_id
_entity_poly.type
_entity_poly.pdbx_seq_one_letter_code
_entity_poly.pdbx_strand_id
1 'polypeptide(L)' 'ATVENEVEVKVPLFVNQGDKIKIDTRTGEYVERVK' A
#
# COMPACT_ATOMS: atom_id res chain seq x y z
N ALA A 1 -6.52 4.58 0.88
CA ALA A 1 -5.65 5.71 0.49
C ALA A 1 -5.32 5.51 -0.97
N THR A 2 -5.52 6.53 -1.80
CA THR A 2 -5.24 6.46 -3.24
C THR A 2 -3.73 6.51 -3.43
N VAL A 3 -3.16 5.48 -4.06
CA VAL A 3 -1.74 5.48 -4.43
C VAL A 3 -1.59 6.24 -5.74
N GLU A 4 -0.50 6.98 -5.92
CA GLU A 4 -0.26 7.95 -7.01
C GLU A 4 -0.48 7.43 -8.45
N ASN A 5 -0.64 6.12 -8.64
CA ASN A 5 -0.82 5.47 -9.94
C ASN A 5 -2.27 5.01 -10.24
N GLU A 6 -3.30 5.67 -9.68
CA GLU A 6 -4.73 5.31 -9.88
C GLU A 6 -5.11 3.87 -9.45
N VAL A 7 -4.23 3.17 -8.73
CA VAL A 7 -4.50 1.83 -8.19
C VAL A 7 -5.12 1.98 -6.80
N GLU A 8 -6.40 1.61 -6.67
CA GLU A 8 -7.10 1.51 -5.39
C GLU A 8 -6.68 0.23 -4.65
N VAL A 9 -5.61 0.33 -3.86
CA VAL A 9 -5.17 -0.75 -2.95
C VAL A 9 -5.75 -0.57 -1.56
N LYS A 10 -6.20 -1.68 -0.96
CA LYS A 10 -6.72 -1.71 0.42
C LYS A 10 -5.55 -1.73 1.41
N VAL A 11 -5.19 -0.54 1.87
CA VAL A 11 -4.14 -0.35 2.87
C VAL A 11 -4.73 -0.35 4.30
N PRO A 12 -4.07 -1.01 5.27
CA PRO A 12 -4.49 -0.97 6.67
C PRO A 12 -4.43 0.43 7.29
N LEU A 13 -5.27 0.68 8.31
CA LEU A 13 -5.43 1.97 8.98
C LEU A 13 -4.16 2.53 9.68
N PHE A 14 -3.11 1.72 9.84
CA PHE A 14 -1.87 2.11 10.51
C PHE A 14 -0.77 2.63 9.55
N VAL A 15 -1.03 2.66 8.24
CA VAL A 15 -0.10 3.18 7.24
C VAL A 15 -0.26 4.69 7.14
N ASN A 16 0.83 5.43 7.35
CA ASN A 16 0.84 6.88 7.25
C ASN A 16 1.45 7.35 5.91
N GLN A 17 1.18 8.59 5.53
CA GLN A 17 1.78 9.20 4.36
C GLN A 17 3.32 9.28 4.54
N GLY A 18 4.06 8.75 3.56
CA GLY A 18 5.53 8.65 3.61
C GLY A 18 6.06 7.27 4.04
N ASP A 19 5.20 6.37 4.51
CA ASP A 19 5.59 4.99 4.79
C ASP A 19 5.84 4.20 3.51
N LYS A 20 6.99 3.53 3.43
CA LYS A 20 7.28 2.59 2.34
C LYS A 20 6.67 1.23 2.67
N ILE A 21 5.67 0.86 1.88
CA ILE A 21 5.00 -0.42 1.99
C ILE A 21 5.20 -1.21 0.70
N LYS A 22 5.27 -2.52 0.84
CA LYS A 22 5.32 -3.44 -0.29
C LYS A 22 3.92 -4.00 -0.50
N ILE A 23 3.45 -3.88 -1.72
CA ILE A 23 2.13 -4.29 -2.17
C ILE A 23 2.30 -5.26 -3.32
N ASP A 24 1.50 -6.32 -3.32
CA ASP A 24 1.41 -7.23 -4.44
C ASP A 24 0.55 -6.57 -5.52
N THR A 25 1.15 -6.28 -6.68
CA THR A 25 0.47 -5.60 -7.78
C THR A 25 -0.47 -6.51 -8.58
N ARG A 26 -0.46 -7.82 -8.32
CA ARG A 26 -1.36 -8.78 -8.97
C ARG A 26 -2.67 -8.95 -8.21
N THR A 27 -2.63 -8.91 -6.88
CA THR A 27 -3.81 -9.06 -6.01
C THR A 27 -4.27 -7.74 -5.39
N GLY A 28 -3.40 -6.72 -5.37
CA GLY A 28 -3.65 -5.48 -4.65
C GLY A 28 -3.55 -5.62 -3.13
N GLU A 29 -2.99 -6.72 -2.65
CA GLU A 29 -2.85 -6.99 -1.23
C GLU A 29 -1.58 -6.37 -0.66
N TYR A 30 -1.70 -5.90 0.58
CA TYR A 30 -0.57 -5.48 1.37
C TYR A 30 0.29 -6.68 1.77
N VAL A 31 1.59 -6.62 1.50
CA VAL A 31 2.52 -7.72 1.80
C VAL A 31 3.29 -7.43 3.09
N GLU A 32 4.02 -6.32 3.14
CA GLU A 32 4.90 -6.01 4.28
C GLU A 32 5.23 -4.51 4.35
N ARG A 33 5.57 -4.03 5.55
CA ARG A 33 6.13 -2.68 5.75
C ARG A 33 7.64 -2.80 5.62
N VAL A 34 8.21 -2.08 4.67
CA VAL A 34 9.67 -2.02 4.52
C VAL A 34 10.17 -0.93 5.46
N LYS A 35 11.04 -1.28 6.40
CA LYS A 35 11.64 -0.32 7.34
C LYS A 35 12.75 0.49 6.67
#